data_AF-A0A538AVB6-F1
#
_entry.id   AF-A0A538AVB6-F1
#
_cell.length_a   1.000
_cell.length_b   1.000
_cell.length_c   1.000
_cell.angle_alpha   90.00
_cell.angle_beta   90.00
_cell.angle_gamma   90.00
#
_symmetry.space_group_name_H-M   'P 1'
#
loop_
_entity.id
_entity.type
_entity.pdbx_description
1 polymer ?
#
loop_
_entity_poly.entity_id
_entity_poly.type
_entity_poly.pdbx_seq_one_letter_code
_entity_poly.pdbx_strand_id
1 'polypeptide(L)'
;MTGRRPSVPRTLVVTNDFPPRVGGVQQYVWNLVANLPSRKVAVLAPNWPGWREHDERMPVPVHRWPSPFLWPTDALFRRVRGL
;
A
#
# COMPACT_ATOMS: atom_id res chain seq x y z
N MET A 1 17.71 9.89 -20.06
CA MET A 1 18.05 8.54 -19.54
C MET A 1 16.77 7.80 -19.19
N THR A 2 16.13 7.12 -20.15
CA THR A 2 14.94 6.30 -19.91
C THR A 2 15.37 4.96 -19.29
N GLY A 3 15.65 4.99 -17.99
CA GLY A 3 15.90 3.76 -17.22
C GLY A 3 14.69 2.84 -17.31
N ARG A 4 14.89 1.63 -17.82
CA ARG A 4 13.86 0.58 -17.85
C ARG A 4 13.39 0.35 -16.42
N ARG A 5 12.12 0.69 -16.11
CA ARG A 5 11.55 0.42 -14.78
C ARG A 5 11.69 -1.07 -14.45
N PRO A 6 12.01 -1.44 -13.20
CA PRO A 6 12.09 -2.84 -12.81
C PRO A 6 10.79 -3.57 -13.17
N SER A 7 10.88 -4.72 -13.82
CA SER A 7 9.71 -5.57 -14.02
C SER A 7 9.43 -6.30 -12.71
N VAL A 8 8.27 -6.04 -12.12
CA VAL A 8 7.75 -6.78 -10.97
C VAL A 8 6.60 -7.70 -11.40
N PRO A 9 6.37 -8.83 -10.70
CA PRO A 9 5.11 -9.56 -10.80
C PRO A 9 3.94 -8.67 -10.31
N ARG A 10 2.71 -9.17 -10.43
CA ARG A 10 1.59 -8.54 -9.73
C ARG A 10 1.84 -8.69 -8.23
N THR A 11 1.85 -7.58 -7.51
CA THR A 11 2.26 -7.53 -6.10
C THR A 11 1.25 -6.77 -5.27
N LEU A 12 0.83 -7.36 -4.16
CA LEU A 12 0.11 -6.67 -3.10
C LEU A 12 1.09 -6.39 -1.95
N VAL A 13 1.31 -5.11 -1.64
CA VAL A 13 2.11 -4.70 -0.49
C VAL A 13 1.20 -4.64 0.74
N VAL A 14 1.40 -5.56 1.68
CA VAL A 14 0.63 -5.62 2.93
C VAL A 14 1.50 -5.05 4.06
N THR A 15 1.07 -3.95 4.68
CA THR A 15 1.89 -3.25 5.70
C THR A 15 1.04 -2.53 6.75
N ASN A 16 1.54 -2.46 7.98
CA ASN A 16 1.00 -1.56 9.02
C ASN A 16 1.43 -0.10 8.83
N ASP A 17 2.51 0.10 8.07
CA ASP A 17 3.21 1.36 7.98
C ASP A 17 3.08 1.92 6.58
N PHE A 18 1.98 2.63 6.37
CA PHE A 18 1.72 3.41 5.17
C PHE A 18 1.20 4.80 5.54
N PRO A 19 1.45 5.85 4.73
CA PRO A 19 0.87 7.17 4.99
C PRO A 19 -0.67 7.12 5.07
N PRO A 20 -1.32 8.10 5.72
CA PRO A 20 -0.83 9.41 6.13
C PRO A 20 -0.08 9.43 7.47
N ARG A 21 0.07 8.29 8.15
CA ARG A 21 0.90 8.22 9.35
C ARG A 21 2.33 8.63 8.99
N VAL A 22 2.89 9.57 9.75
CA VAL A 22 4.24 10.11 9.49
C VAL A 22 5.28 9.19 10.12
N GLY A 23 6.32 8.86 9.35
CA GLY A 23 7.48 8.12 9.82
C GLY A 23 8.34 7.60 8.67
N GLY A 24 9.56 7.17 9.01
CA GLY A 24 10.54 6.73 8.01
C GLY A 24 10.09 5.50 7.22
N VAL A 25 9.46 4.52 7.87
CA VAL A 25 8.96 3.30 7.20
C VAL A 25 7.82 3.63 6.25
N GLN A 26 6.88 4.48 6.67
CA GLN A 26 5.74 4.91 5.86
C GLN A 26 6.22 5.63 4.60
N GLN A 27 7.18 6.55 4.75
CA GLN A 27 7.79 7.24 3.61
C GLN A 27 8.57 6.28 2.71
N TYR A 28 9.30 5.33 3.29
CA TYR A 28 10.03 4.32 2.52
C TYR A 28 9.09 3.46 1.67
N VAL A 29 8.02 2.91 2.27
CA VAL A 29 7.05 2.08 1.55
C VAL A 29 6.33 2.91 0.48
N TRP A 30 5.97 4.16 0.78
CA TRP A 30 5.39 5.06 -0.21
C TRP A 30 6.33 5.29 -1.39
N ASN A 31 7.61 5.63 -1.14
CA ASN A 31 8.62 5.83 -2.18
C ASN A 31 8.79 4.57 -3.04
N LEU A 32 8.83 3.39 -2.41
CA LEU A 32 8.91 2.11 -3.11
C LEU A 32 7.72 1.94 -4.06
N VAL A 33 6.49 2.04 -3.54
CA VAL A 33 5.26 1.84 -4.29
C VAL A 33 5.11 2.86 -5.42
N ALA A 34 5.41 4.14 -5.17
CA ALA A 34 5.30 5.21 -6.16
C ALA A 34 6.24 5.05 -7.37
N ASN A 35 7.36 4.34 -7.19
CA ASN A 35 8.34 4.10 -8.25
C ASN A 35 8.12 2.79 -9.02
N LEU A 36 7.18 1.94 -8.59
CA LEU A 36 6.84 0.70 -9.29
C LEU A 36 5.81 0.92 -10.42
N PRO A 37 5.66 -0.04 -11.36
CA PRO A 37 4.62 0.03 -12.38
C PRO A 37 3.21 0.00 -11.75
N SER A 38 2.47 1.11 -11.83
CA SER A 38 1.20 1.30 -11.11
C SER A 38 0.12 0.28 -11.45
N ARG A 39 0.13 -0.26 -12.68
CA ARG A 39 -0.80 -1.31 -13.12
C ARG A 39 -0.53 -2.70 -12.52
N LYS A 40 0.56 -2.87 -11.78
CA LYS A 40 0.98 -4.16 -11.21
C LYS A 40 1.05 -4.17 -9.68
N VAL A 41 0.86 -3.03 -9.02
CA VAL A 41 1.05 -2.92 -7.57
C VAL A 41 -0.20 -2.33 -6.94
N ALA A 42 -0.60 -2.90 -5.81
CA ALA A 42 -1.60 -2.35 -4.90
C ALA A 42 -1.09 -2.42 -3.46
N VAL A 43 -1.71 -1.66 -2.57
CA VAL A 43 -1.37 -1.61 -1.14
C VAL A 43 -2.57 -2.05 -0.30
N LEU A 44 -2.34 -2.84 0.76
CA LEU A 44 -3.28 -3.06 1.85
C LEU A 44 -2.66 -2.51 3.14
N ALA A 45 -3.32 -1.55 3.77
CA ALA A 45 -2.85 -0.91 5.00
C ALA A 45 -4.03 -0.55 5.93
N PRO A 46 -3.79 -0.36 7.24
CA PRO A 46 -4.76 0.25 8.15
C PRO A 46 -5.27 1.60 7.63
N ASN A 47 -6.50 1.96 7.98
CA ASN A 47 -6.92 3.36 7.88
C ASN A 47 -6.24 4.21 8.96
N TRP A 48 -6.05 5.49 8.64
CA TRP A 48 -5.51 6.52 9.54
C TRP A 48 -6.20 7.85 9.23
N PRO A 49 -6.44 8.74 10.21
CA PRO A 49 -6.94 10.09 9.93
C PRO A 49 -6.25 10.75 8.72
N GLY A 50 -7.05 11.24 7.76
CA GLY A 50 -6.55 11.83 6.52
C GLY A 50 -6.26 10.85 5.37
N TRP A 51 -6.62 9.56 5.52
CA TRP A 51 -6.27 8.55 4.52
C TRP A 51 -7.00 8.75 3.19
N ARG A 52 -8.21 9.33 3.18
CA ARG A 52 -8.99 9.50 1.96
C ARG A 52 -8.31 10.51 1.04
N GLU A 53 -7.94 11.64 1.61
CA GLU A 53 -7.25 12.75 0.94
C GLU A 53 -5.85 12.33 0.45
N HIS A 54 -5.17 11.46 1.22
CA HIS A 54 -3.92 10.86 0.78
C HIS A 54 -4.14 9.91 -0.41
N ASP A 55 -5.11 9.00 -0.32
CA ASP A 55 -5.32 7.93 -1.30
C ASP A 55 -5.87 8.45 -2.63
N GLU A 56 -6.63 9.55 -2.63
CA GLU A 56 -7.06 10.26 -3.85
C GLU A 56 -5.89 10.67 -4.76
N ARG A 57 -4.72 10.91 -4.17
CA ARG A 57 -3.51 11.36 -4.90
C ARG A 57 -2.60 10.19 -5.30
N MET A 58 -2.94 8.97 -4.90
CA MET A 58 -2.07 7.82 -5.11
C MET A 58 -2.15 7.31 -6.55
N PRO A 59 -1.00 7.00 -7.18
CA PRO A 59 -0.98 6.42 -8.52
C PRO A 59 -1.35 4.94 -8.54
N VAL A 60 -1.50 4.30 -7.37
CA VAL A 60 -1.86 2.89 -7.20
C VAL A 60 -3.11 2.74 -6.34
N PRO A 61 -3.85 1.63 -6.48
CA PRO A 61 -4.92 1.30 -5.54
C PRO A 61 -4.37 1.12 -4.12
N VAL A 62 -4.99 1.81 -3.16
CA VAL A 62 -4.76 1.61 -1.73
C VAL A 62 -6.04 1.09 -1.10
N HIS A 63 -5.97 -0.12 -0.56
CA HIS A 63 -7.05 -0.76 0.17
C HIS A 63 -6.87 -0.52 1.66
N ARG A 64 -7.87 0.08 2.30
CA ARG A 64 -7.83 0.35 3.74
C ARG A 64 -8.53 -0.73 4.55
N TRP A 65 -7.85 -1.19 5.61
CA TRP A 65 -8.39 -2.10 6.61
C TRP A 65 -8.98 -1.29 7.78
N PRO A 66 -10.22 -1.59 8.22
CA PRO A 66 -10.92 -0.80 9.25
C PRO A 66 -10.46 -1.18 10.67
N SER A 67 -9.15 -1.19 10.92
CA SER A 67 -8.51 -1.41 12.22
C SER A 67 -7.12 -0.77 12.19
N PRO A 68 -6.60 -0.25 13.31
CA PRO A 68 -5.29 0.42 13.37
C PRO A 68 -4.11 -0.48 13.03
N PHE A 69 -4.30 -1.80 13.07
CA PHE A 69 -3.29 -2.80 12.74
C PHE A 69 -3.85 -3.94 11.89
N LEU A 70 -2.96 -4.54 11.10
CA LEU A 70 -3.15 -5.76 10.33
C LEU A 70 -2.71 -6.96 11.17
N TRP A 71 -3.56 -7.39 12.09
CA TRP A 71 -3.32 -8.60 12.88
C TRP A 71 -3.45 -9.87 12.02
N PRO A 72 -2.63 -10.91 12.28
CA PRO A 72 -2.68 -12.17 11.54
C PRO A 72 -3.94 -12.96 11.91
N THR A 73 -5.05 -12.59 11.28
CA THR A 73 -6.38 -13.15 11.49
C THR A 73 -6.89 -13.78 10.20
N ASP A 74 -7.81 -14.73 10.31
CA ASP A 74 -8.46 -15.35 9.14
C ASP A 74 -9.20 -14.32 8.28
N ALA A 75 -9.71 -13.26 8.88
CA ALA A 75 -10.37 -12.17 8.17
C ALA A 75 -9.37 -11.40 7.30
N LEU A 76 -8.20 -11.06 7.85
CA LEU A 76 -7.13 -10.42 7.09
C LEU A 76 -6.64 -11.34 5.98
N PHE A 77 -6.42 -12.63 6.28
CA PHE A 77 -5.95 -13.60 5.29
C PHE A 77 -6.93 -13.73 4.11
N ARG A 78 -8.23 -13.84 4.39
CA ARG A 78 -9.28 -13.84 3.35
C ARG A 78 -9.29 -12.55 2.54
N ARG A 79 -9.09 -11.40 3.18
CA ARG A 79 -9.01 -10.11 2.49
C ARG A 79 -7.81 -10.04 1.56
N VAL A 80 -6.62 -10.44 2.03
CA VAL A 80 -5.38 -10.48 1.23
C VAL A 80 -5.55 -11.37 0.02
N ARG A 81 -6.17 -12.55 0.18
CA ARG A 81 -6.40 -13.49 -0.94
C ARG A 81 -7.45 -13.03 -1.95
N GLY A 82 -8.33 -12.12 -1.56
CA GLY A 82 -9.38 -11.56 -2.42
C GLY A 82 -8.95 -10.30 -3.20
N LEU A 83 -7.70 -9.87 -3.06
CA LEU A 83 -7.10 -8.71 -3.73
C LEU A 83 -6.04 -9.19 -4.73
#